data_AF-A0A7X4B5W1-F1
#
_entry.id   AF-A0A7X4B5W1-F1
#
_cell.length_a   1.000
_cell.length_b   1.000
_cell.length_c   1.000
_cell.angle_alpha   90.00
_cell.angle_beta   90.00
_cell.angle_gamma   90.00
#
_symmetry.space_group_name_H-M   'P 1'
#
loop_
_entity.id
_entity.type
_entity.pdbx_description
1 polymer ?
#
loop_
_entity_poly.entity_id
_entity_poly.type
_entity_poly.pdbx_seq_one_letter_code
_entity_poly.pdbx_strand_id
1 'polypeptide(L)'
;MSYYEYYIIFLALIFCGYACYTDIKTQKIRNICSFGLLYAGVLSQLMAWFLGTTTPLYIIGLFFGSGFVGFALYWFGIFSPGDSKLFWGLCLILPPPLFRLLSGIISFPPLILTLNIIIPYTIGILGFLLFKFVFIRHKLRIISSSIIPNLQKEILLGQIFNLLLLVGIGSTITYIAGFFAWEINRPLQIGLVLTTFILVRILLSKIRKTTTSYAVIGFACIWVSLNVSTSISGFVYSFAVFLGIYFFIFIIAKQLVLGLAMLLVKDVDIANLQIGMIPAEQIVERKHKDGSIYYEKRQVTFSSGITGNIIVTPSATGLSKETITELQKLVEQGAFTEYGNQIKIQPDICFAPVITVGVLLTVLCQGPFYLQFIQLF
;
A
#
# COMPACT_ATOMS: atom_id res chain seq x y z
N MET A 1 -23.00 6.85 -23.69
CA MET A 1 -22.45 7.99 -22.92
C MET A 1 -22.86 9.28 -23.60
N SER A 2 -23.11 10.34 -22.84
CA SER A 2 -23.45 11.67 -23.38
C SER A 2 -22.20 12.43 -23.87
N TYR A 3 -22.35 13.43 -24.75
CA TYR A 3 -21.24 14.30 -25.18
C TYR A 3 -20.51 14.96 -24.00
N TYR A 4 -21.26 15.28 -22.94
CA TYR A 4 -20.73 15.82 -21.69
C TYR A 4 -19.78 14.83 -20.99
N GLU A 5 -20.14 13.55 -20.91
CA GLU A 5 -19.28 12.52 -20.30
C GLU A 5 -17.97 12.35 -21.07
N TYR A 6 -18.04 12.32 -22.41
CA TYR A 6 -16.84 12.26 -23.25
C TYR A 6 -15.93 13.48 -23.06
N TYR A 7 -16.51 14.68 -22.94
CA TYR A 7 -15.76 15.90 -22.68
C TYR A 7 -15.02 15.85 -21.34
N ILE A 8 -15.66 15.35 -20.28
CA ILE A 8 -15.04 15.24 -18.96
C ILE A 8 -13.93 14.19 -18.95
N ILE A 9 -14.13 13.04 -19.59
CA ILE A 9 -13.09 12.01 -19.73
C ILE A 9 -11.89 12.59 -20.49
N PHE A 10 -12.14 13.31 -21.58
CA PHE A 10 -11.10 13.99 -22.35
C PHE A 10 -10.33 15.00 -21.49
N LEU A 11 -11.02 15.80 -20.69
CA LEU A 11 -10.40 16.73 -19.74
C LEU A 11 -9.53 15.99 -18.72
N ALA A 12 -10.03 14.88 -18.16
CA ALA A 12 -9.28 14.04 -17.23
C ALA A 12 -7.98 13.50 -17.86
N LEU A 13 -8.05 13.02 -19.11
CA LEU A 13 -6.90 12.51 -19.85
C LEU A 13 -5.87 13.61 -20.16
N ILE A 14 -6.30 14.84 -20.47
CA ILE A 14 -5.37 15.98 -20.64
C ILE A 14 -4.59 16.23 -19.35
N PHE A 15 -5.28 16.30 -18.21
CA PHE A 15 -4.62 16.51 -16.92
C PHE A 15 -3.69 15.35 -16.55
N CYS A 16 -4.08 14.10 -16.83
CA CYS A 16 -3.21 12.93 -16.71
C CYS A 16 -1.96 13.02 -17.59
N GLY A 17 -2.13 13.38 -18.87
CA GLY A 17 -1.01 13.53 -19.81
C GLY A 17 -0.04 14.63 -19.39
N TYR A 18 -0.57 15.77 -18.95
CA TYR A 18 0.25 16.85 -18.43
C TYR A 18 0.93 16.48 -17.10
N ALA A 19 0.24 15.76 -16.21
CA ALA A 19 0.83 15.22 -14.98
C ALA A 19 1.98 14.25 -15.29
N CYS A 20 1.80 13.32 -16.24
CA CYS A 20 2.85 12.42 -16.71
C CYS A 20 4.06 13.18 -17.23
N TYR A 21 3.85 14.21 -18.06
CA TYR A 21 4.94 15.04 -18.58
C TYR A 21 5.70 15.74 -17.45
N THR A 22 5.00 16.35 -16.48
CA THR A 22 5.65 17.01 -15.35
C THR A 22 6.36 16.03 -14.42
N ASP A 23 5.81 14.84 -14.22
CA ASP A 23 6.38 13.79 -13.38
C ASP A 23 7.67 13.22 -14.02
N ILE A 24 7.65 12.93 -15.32
CA ILE A 24 8.83 12.45 -16.05
C ILE A 24 9.93 13.52 -16.09
N LYS A 25 9.56 14.79 -16.33
CA LYS A 25 10.56 15.87 -16.52
C LYS A 25 11.10 16.45 -15.22
N THR A 26 10.26 16.56 -14.20
CA THR A 26 10.57 17.29 -12.96
C THR A 26 10.37 16.49 -11.69
N GLN A 27 9.95 15.21 -11.80
CA GLN A 27 9.67 14.30 -10.68
C GLN A 27 8.69 14.86 -9.64
N LYS A 28 7.89 15.85 -10.07
CA LYS A 28 6.95 16.58 -9.22
C LYS A 28 5.69 16.87 -10.01
N ILE A 29 4.57 16.45 -9.46
CA ILE A 29 3.25 16.81 -9.97
C ILE A 29 2.95 18.24 -9.55
N ARG A 30 2.69 19.12 -10.52
CA ARG A 30 2.30 20.50 -10.25
C ARG A 30 0.92 20.54 -9.62
N ASN A 31 0.77 21.37 -8.58
CA ASN A 31 -0.50 21.58 -7.88
C ASN A 31 -1.65 21.96 -8.82
N ILE A 32 -1.36 22.66 -9.92
CA ILE A 32 -2.36 23.04 -10.93
C ILE A 32 -3.08 21.80 -11.51
N CYS A 33 -2.37 20.68 -11.69
CA CYS A 33 -2.99 19.46 -12.22
C CYS A 33 -3.97 18.86 -11.21
N SER A 34 -3.52 18.66 -9.98
CA SER A 34 -4.31 17.98 -8.94
C SER A 34 -5.48 18.84 -8.48
N PHE A 35 -5.27 20.13 -8.21
CA PHE A 35 -6.36 21.03 -7.83
C PHE A 35 -7.30 21.32 -9.01
N GLY A 36 -6.77 21.46 -10.23
CA GLY A 36 -7.61 21.60 -11.43
C GLY A 36 -8.57 20.44 -11.60
N LEU A 37 -8.07 19.20 -11.45
CA LEU A 37 -8.89 17.99 -11.45
C LEU A 37 -9.89 17.92 -10.29
N LEU A 38 -9.50 18.32 -9.08
CA LEU A 38 -10.41 18.37 -7.93
C LEU A 38 -11.57 19.35 -8.19
N TYR A 39 -11.27 20.58 -8.63
CA TYR A 39 -12.31 21.57 -8.93
C TYR A 39 -13.21 21.13 -10.08
N ALA A 40 -12.61 20.67 -11.19
CA ALA A 40 -13.36 20.16 -12.33
C ALA A 40 -14.21 18.94 -11.95
N GLY A 41 -13.69 18.05 -11.11
CA GLY A 41 -14.38 16.87 -10.60
C GLY A 41 -15.57 17.23 -9.71
N VAL A 42 -15.41 18.13 -8.75
CA VAL A 42 -16.53 18.61 -7.92
C VAL A 42 -17.61 19.25 -8.78
N LEU A 43 -17.22 20.13 -9.72
CA LEU A 43 -18.16 20.77 -10.64
C LEU A 43 -18.88 19.74 -11.52
N SER A 44 -18.16 18.72 -12.00
CA SER A 44 -18.72 17.61 -12.76
C SER A 44 -19.77 16.84 -11.95
N GLN A 45 -19.47 16.52 -10.69
CA GLN A 45 -20.42 15.81 -9.82
C GLN A 45 -21.65 16.66 -9.48
N LEU A 46 -21.50 17.98 -9.29
CA LEU A 46 -22.62 18.89 -9.08
C LEU A 46 -23.52 18.99 -10.32
N MET A 47 -22.92 19.03 -11.51
CA MET A 47 -23.68 19.02 -12.76
C MET A 47 -24.36 17.67 -12.99
N ALA A 48 -23.71 16.55 -12.64
CA ALA A 48 -24.31 15.23 -12.66
C ALA A 48 -25.53 15.14 -11.72
N TRP A 49 -25.49 15.82 -10.57
CA TRP A 49 -26.63 15.95 -9.67
C TRP A 49 -27.75 16.81 -10.27
N PHE A 50 -27.42 17.95 -10.89
CA PHE A 50 -28.40 18.79 -11.59
C PHE A 50 -29.11 18.04 -12.73
N LEU A 51 -28.40 17.16 -13.43
CA LEU A 51 -28.94 16.27 -14.46
C LEU A 51 -29.69 15.04 -13.91
N GLY A 52 -29.81 14.89 -12.58
CA GLY A 52 -30.52 13.80 -11.93
C GLY A 52 -29.81 12.44 -12.00
N THR A 53 -28.52 12.40 -12.31
CA THR A 53 -27.76 11.15 -12.43
C THR A 53 -27.08 10.69 -11.14
N THR A 54 -26.95 11.59 -10.16
CA THR A 54 -26.36 11.33 -8.84
C THR A 54 -27.16 12.01 -7.72
N THR A 55 -26.89 11.62 -6.48
CA THR A 55 -27.50 12.21 -5.28
C THR A 55 -26.47 13.01 -4.47
N PRO A 56 -26.88 14.02 -3.68
CA PRO A 56 -25.95 14.77 -2.82
C PRO A 56 -25.17 13.86 -1.85
N LEU A 57 -25.83 12.84 -1.30
CA LEU A 57 -25.20 11.85 -0.43
C LEU A 57 -24.08 11.08 -1.16
N TYR A 58 -24.30 10.72 -2.43
CA TYR A 58 -23.28 10.08 -3.26
C TYR A 58 -22.08 11.00 -3.49
N ILE A 59 -22.31 12.29 -3.76
CA ILE A 59 -21.22 13.27 -3.99
C ILE A 59 -20.37 13.42 -2.72
N ILE A 60 -21.01 13.57 -1.55
CA ILE A 60 -20.33 13.66 -0.25
C ILE A 60 -19.54 12.38 0.02
N GLY A 61 -20.18 11.21 -0.16
CA GLY A 61 -19.53 9.91 0.03
C GLY A 61 -18.35 9.70 -0.93
N LEU A 62 -18.49 10.11 -2.19
CA LEU A 62 -17.43 10.04 -3.19
C LEU A 62 -16.28 10.98 -2.83
N PHE A 63 -16.56 12.22 -2.43
CA PHE A 63 -15.55 13.21 -2.03
C PHE A 63 -14.72 12.74 -0.82
N PHE A 64 -15.39 12.37 0.28
CA PHE A 64 -14.69 11.92 1.47
C PHE A 64 -14.07 10.55 1.29
N GLY A 65 -14.74 9.63 0.61
CA GLY A 65 -14.22 8.28 0.41
C GLY A 65 -13.02 8.25 -0.54
N SER A 66 -13.02 9.05 -1.61
CA SER A 66 -11.83 9.22 -2.47
C SER A 66 -10.68 9.90 -1.72
N GLY A 67 -10.96 10.92 -0.92
CA GLY A 67 -9.97 11.57 -0.05
C GLY A 67 -9.38 10.62 0.99
N PHE A 68 -10.22 9.79 1.61
CA PHE A 68 -9.80 8.78 2.59
C PHE A 68 -8.91 7.70 1.94
N VAL A 69 -9.30 7.17 0.78
CA VAL A 69 -8.48 6.18 0.07
C VAL A 69 -7.16 6.81 -0.38
N GLY A 70 -7.19 8.01 -0.96
CA GLY A 70 -5.96 8.73 -1.34
C GLY A 70 -5.04 9.00 -0.14
N PHE A 71 -5.60 9.42 1.00
CA PHE A 71 -4.84 9.61 2.23
C PHE A 71 -4.28 8.29 2.78
N ALA A 72 -5.05 7.20 2.72
CA ALA A 72 -4.55 5.89 3.13
C ALA A 72 -3.38 5.44 2.25
N LEU A 73 -3.46 5.59 0.93
CA LEU A 73 -2.37 5.26 0.01
C LEU A 73 -1.11 6.11 0.27
N TYR A 74 -1.27 7.39 0.62
CA TYR A 74 -0.17 8.24 1.09
C TYR A 74 0.41 7.74 2.42
N TRP A 75 -0.45 7.48 3.41
CA TRP A 75 -0.04 7.05 4.75
C TRP A 75 0.69 5.71 4.74
N PHE A 76 0.30 4.80 3.85
CA PHE A 76 0.99 3.54 3.61
C PHE A 76 2.26 3.68 2.76
N GLY A 77 2.60 4.90 2.32
CA GLY A 77 3.80 5.19 1.53
C GLY A 77 3.74 4.66 0.09
N ILE A 78 2.55 4.35 -0.42
CA ILE A 78 2.38 3.89 -1.81
C ILE A 78 2.43 5.09 -2.75
N PHE A 79 1.75 6.19 -2.38
CA PHE A 79 1.66 7.41 -3.19
C PHE A 79 2.40 8.56 -2.53
N SER A 80 3.00 9.43 -3.35
CA SER A 80 3.45 10.73 -2.87
C SER A 80 2.24 11.64 -2.55
N PRO A 81 2.44 12.76 -1.83
CA PRO A 81 1.38 13.74 -1.63
C PRO A 81 0.78 14.28 -2.93
N GLY A 82 1.58 14.38 -4.00
CA GLY A 82 1.13 14.84 -5.32
C GLY A 82 0.22 13.82 -6.01
N ASP A 83 0.65 12.55 -6.00
CA ASP A 83 -0.09 11.41 -6.58
C ASP A 83 -1.43 11.21 -5.89
N SER A 84 -1.45 11.36 -4.57
CA SER A 84 -2.67 11.19 -3.76
C SER A 84 -3.72 12.24 -4.07
N LYS A 85 -3.31 13.50 -4.28
CA LYS A 85 -4.21 14.57 -4.71
C LYS A 85 -4.67 14.38 -6.15
N LEU A 86 -3.78 13.91 -7.03
CA LEU A 86 -4.12 13.60 -8.43
C LEU A 86 -5.18 12.49 -8.47
N PHE A 87 -4.96 11.39 -7.74
CA PHE A 87 -5.90 10.29 -7.58
C PHE A 87 -7.25 10.77 -7.04
N TRP A 88 -7.25 11.64 -6.03
CA TRP A 88 -8.47 12.20 -5.46
C TRP A 88 -9.28 12.97 -6.51
N GLY A 89 -8.64 13.86 -7.26
CA GLY A 89 -9.28 14.59 -8.36
C GLY A 89 -9.81 13.66 -9.46
N LEU A 90 -9.04 12.62 -9.82
CA LEU A 90 -9.45 11.63 -10.82
C LEU A 90 -10.68 10.82 -10.40
N CYS A 91 -10.80 10.45 -9.13
CA CYS A 91 -11.99 9.78 -8.63
C CYS A 91 -13.25 10.64 -8.76
N LEU A 92 -13.12 11.96 -8.65
CA LEU A 92 -14.25 12.89 -8.73
C LEU A 92 -14.61 13.27 -10.15
N ILE A 93 -13.64 13.36 -11.06
CA ILE A 93 -13.92 13.74 -12.44
C ILE A 93 -14.56 12.61 -13.24
N LEU A 94 -14.30 11.34 -12.89
CA LEU A 94 -14.84 10.22 -13.66
C LEU A 94 -16.38 10.18 -13.60
N PRO A 95 -17.06 10.08 -14.77
CA PRO A 95 -18.51 10.13 -14.81
C PRO A 95 -19.15 8.87 -14.19
N PRO A 96 -20.18 9.03 -13.31
CA PRO A 96 -20.88 7.91 -12.66
C PRO A 96 -21.40 6.81 -13.60
N PRO A 97 -21.88 7.13 -14.84
CA PRO A 97 -22.26 6.12 -15.81
C PRO A 97 -21.22 5.04 -16.10
N LEU A 98 -19.92 5.33 -15.94
CA LEU A 98 -18.84 4.33 -16.11
C LEU A 98 -18.97 3.15 -15.15
N PHE A 99 -19.70 3.27 -14.05
CA PHE A 99 -19.74 2.29 -12.97
C PHE A 99 -21.12 1.63 -12.81
N ARG A 100 -22.08 1.94 -13.69
CA ARG A 100 -23.49 1.50 -13.58
C ARG A 100 -23.68 -0.01 -13.69
N LEU A 101 -22.79 -0.71 -14.39
CA LEU A 101 -22.88 -2.16 -14.60
C LEU A 101 -22.40 -2.98 -13.39
N LEU A 102 -21.88 -2.31 -12.35
CA LEU A 102 -21.30 -2.95 -11.17
C LEU A 102 -22.25 -2.81 -9.98
N SER A 103 -22.43 -3.89 -9.23
CA SER A 103 -23.22 -3.91 -8.00
C SER A 103 -22.34 -4.07 -6.75
N GLY A 104 -22.84 -3.58 -5.61
CA GLY A 104 -22.17 -3.71 -4.31
C GLY A 104 -20.90 -2.84 -4.18
N ILE A 105 -19.92 -3.31 -3.38
CA ILE A 105 -18.66 -2.59 -3.07
C ILE A 105 -17.86 -2.25 -4.34
N ILE A 106 -17.99 -3.10 -5.36
CA ILE A 106 -17.26 -2.97 -6.63
C ILE A 106 -17.80 -1.81 -7.47
N SER A 107 -18.93 -1.20 -7.10
CA SER A 107 -19.45 0.03 -7.71
C SER A 107 -18.76 1.31 -7.23
N PHE A 108 -17.90 1.24 -6.19
CA PHE A 108 -17.28 2.41 -5.59
C PHE A 108 -16.07 2.89 -6.42
N PRO A 109 -16.15 4.06 -7.11
CA PRO A 109 -15.13 4.48 -8.08
C PRO A 109 -13.69 4.53 -7.56
N PRO A 110 -13.43 5.03 -6.32
CA PRO A 110 -12.07 5.07 -5.79
C PRO A 110 -11.45 3.69 -5.65
N LEU A 111 -12.25 2.67 -5.31
CA LEU A 111 -11.77 1.30 -5.15
C LEU A 111 -11.43 0.69 -6.51
N ILE A 112 -12.28 0.90 -7.52
CA ILE A 112 -12.04 0.42 -8.89
C ILE A 112 -10.76 1.04 -9.44
N LEU A 113 -10.63 2.37 -9.35
CA LEU A 113 -9.45 3.06 -9.85
C LEU A 113 -8.19 2.59 -9.10
N THR A 114 -8.27 2.39 -7.79
CA THR A 114 -7.17 1.83 -6.99
C THR A 114 -6.76 0.45 -7.49
N LEU A 115 -7.71 -0.46 -7.75
CA LEU A 115 -7.42 -1.80 -8.27
C LEU A 115 -6.79 -1.73 -9.67
N ASN A 116 -7.32 -0.88 -10.54
CA ASN A 116 -6.81 -0.67 -11.89
C ASN A 116 -5.42 0.00 -11.92
N ILE A 117 -4.99 0.64 -10.82
CA ILE A 117 -3.62 1.16 -10.66
C ILE A 117 -2.72 0.09 -10.04
N ILE A 118 -3.10 -0.45 -8.88
CA ILE A 118 -2.25 -1.31 -8.06
C ILE A 118 -1.99 -2.65 -8.74
N ILE A 119 -3.01 -3.29 -9.33
CA ILE A 119 -2.84 -4.64 -9.88
C ILE A 119 -1.88 -4.61 -11.09
N PRO A 120 -2.07 -3.77 -12.13
CA PRO A 120 -1.13 -3.72 -13.25
C PRO A 120 0.27 -3.29 -12.82
N TYR A 121 0.37 -2.34 -11.88
CA TYR A 121 1.65 -1.94 -11.29
C TYR A 121 2.36 -3.11 -10.61
N THR A 122 1.64 -3.88 -9.79
CA THR A 122 2.18 -5.04 -9.07
C THR A 122 2.61 -6.12 -10.06
N ILE A 123 1.81 -6.40 -11.09
CA ILE A 123 2.15 -7.37 -12.15
C ILE A 123 3.39 -6.90 -12.91
N GLY A 124 3.46 -5.61 -13.28
CA GLY A 124 4.60 -5.04 -14.00
C GLY A 124 5.89 -5.09 -13.20
N ILE A 125 5.83 -4.70 -11.92
CA ILE A 125 6.97 -4.83 -11.00
C ILE A 125 7.35 -6.29 -10.83
N LEU A 126 6.41 -7.17 -10.54
CA LEU A 126 6.67 -8.59 -10.36
C LEU A 126 7.32 -9.19 -11.61
N GLY A 127 6.82 -8.87 -12.80
CA GLY A 127 7.37 -9.29 -14.08
C GLY A 127 8.79 -8.77 -14.31
N PHE A 128 9.03 -7.47 -14.09
CA PHE A 128 10.36 -6.87 -14.18
C PHE A 128 11.34 -7.50 -13.19
N LEU A 129 10.89 -7.74 -11.96
CA LEU A 129 11.66 -8.36 -10.90
C LEU A 129 11.99 -9.82 -11.22
N LEU A 130 11.03 -10.60 -11.69
CA LEU A 130 11.23 -11.98 -12.15
C LEU A 130 12.18 -12.03 -13.35
N PHE A 131 12.02 -11.11 -14.32
CA PHE A 131 12.95 -10.97 -15.44
C PHE A 131 14.37 -10.74 -14.94
N LYS A 132 14.59 -9.70 -14.11
CA LYS A 132 15.91 -9.40 -13.54
C LYS A 132 16.45 -10.58 -12.72
N PHE A 133 15.60 -11.28 -11.97
CA PHE A 133 15.95 -12.47 -11.21
C PHE A 133 16.46 -13.61 -12.10
N VAL A 134 15.89 -13.80 -13.30
CA VAL A 134 16.35 -14.80 -14.27
C VAL A 134 17.78 -14.51 -14.77
N PHE A 135 18.21 -13.25 -14.82
CA PHE A 135 19.57 -12.88 -15.28
C PHE A 135 20.66 -12.92 -14.20
N ILE A 136 20.32 -13.06 -12.92
CA ILE A 136 21.31 -13.08 -11.84
C ILE A 136 22.00 -14.44 -11.79
N ARG A 137 23.34 -14.47 -11.75
CA ARG A 137 24.15 -15.71 -11.67
C ARG A 137 24.07 -16.45 -10.32
N HIS A 138 23.77 -15.76 -9.21
CA HIS A 138 23.76 -16.32 -7.86
C HIS A 138 22.34 -16.49 -7.25
N LYS A 139 21.39 -17.02 -8.04
CA LYS A 139 19.96 -17.12 -7.68
C LYS A 139 19.71 -17.82 -6.34
N LEU A 140 20.34 -18.97 -6.15
CA LEU A 140 20.15 -19.81 -4.96
C LEU A 140 20.63 -19.12 -3.69
N ARG A 141 21.70 -18.31 -3.76
CA ARG A 141 22.23 -17.61 -2.59
C ARG A 141 21.29 -16.49 -2.12
N ILE A 142 20.66 -15.79 -3.06
CA ILE A 142 19.68 -14.74 -2.76
C ILE A 142 18.42 -15.38 -2.17
N ILE A 143 17.86 -16.40 -2.82
CA ILE A 143 16.71 -17.16 -2.32
C ILE A 143 17.01 -17.73 -0.92
N SER A 144 18.15 -18.40 -0.73
CA SER A 144 18.50 -18.99 0.56
C SER A 144 18.65 -17.91 1.63
N SER A 145 19.30 -16.78 1.30
CA SER A 145 19.49 -15.68 2.25
C SER A 145 18.19 -14.94 2.60
N SER A 146 17.17 -14.95 1.76
CA SER A 146 15.89 -14.26 2.00
C SER A 146 14.80 -15.16 2.58
N ILE A 147 14.77 -16.45 2.20
CA ILE A 147 13.74 -17.40 2.62
C ILE A 147 14.11 -18.07 3.95
N ILE A 148 15.35 -18.55 4.10
CA ILE A 148 15.77 -19.32 5.29
C ILE A 148 15.63 -18.54 6.60
N PRO A 149 16.05 -17.26 6.72
CA PRO A 149 15.87 -16.53 7.98
C PRO A 149 14.39 -16.24 8.29
N ASN A 150 13.50 -16.20 7.30
CA ASN A 150 12.07 -15.97 7.52
C ASN A 150 11.27 -17.26 7.81
N LEU A 151 11.84 -18.43 7.52
CA LEU A 151 11.32 -19.74 7.94
C LEU A 151 11.69 -20.10 9.39
N GLN A 152 12.27 -19.17 10.15
CA GLN A 152 12.51 -19.37 11.57
C GLN A 152 11.19 -19.63 12.31
N LYS A 153 11.20 -20.66 13.16
CA LYS A 153 10.03 -21.19 13.88
C LYS A 153 9.22 -20.11 14.58
N GLU A 154 9.87 -19.12 15.19
CA GLU A 154 9.21 -18.04 15.93
C GLU A 154 8.42 -17.09 15.01
N ILE A 155 8.98 -16.77 13.84
CA ILE A 155 8.38 -15.89 12.85
C ILE A 155 7.17 -16.59 12.20
N LEU A 156 7.32 -17.86 11.83
CA LEU A 156 6.23 -18.68 11.29
C LEU A 156 5.08 -18.86 12.29
N LEU A 157 5.39 -19.17 13.55
CA LEU A 157 4.38 -19.28 14.60
C LEU A 157 3.62 -17.96 14.80
N GLY A 158 4.33 -16.83 14.83
CA GLY A 158 3.69 -15.52 14.92
C GLY A 158 2.77 -15.20 13.74
N GLN A 159 3.14 -15.61 12.53
CA GLN A 159 2.33 -15.43 11.32
C GLN A 159 1.08 -16.29 11.31
N ILE A 160 1.22 -17.59 11.57
CA ILE A 160 0.09 -18.53 11.69
C ILE A 160 -0.86 -18.06 12.79
N PHE A 161 -0.31 -17.60 13.91
CA PHE A 161 -1.09 -17.03 15.00
C PHE A 161 -1.88 -15.78 14.57
N ASN A 162 -1.25 -14.83 13.87
CA ASN A 162 -1.96 -13.65 13.37
C ASN A 162 -3.08 -14.01 12.41
N LEU A 163 -2.88 -15.02 11.55
CA LEU A 163 -3.90 -15.49 10.64
C LEU A 163 -5.06 -16.17 11.39
N LEU A 164 -4.75 -17.03 12.36
CA LEU A 164 -5.76 -17.63 13.25
C LEU A 164 -6.55 -16.57 14.01
N LEU A 165 -5.88 -15.52 14.50
CA LEU A 165 -6.52 -14.41 15.19
C LEU A 165 -7.47 -13.66 14.25
N LEU A 166 -7.04 -13.36 13.02
CA LEU A 166 -7.86 -12.69 12.02
C LEU A 166 -9.13 -13.49 11.69
N VAL A 167 -8.96 -14.80 11.44
CA VAL A 167 -10.08 -15.71 11.17
C VAL A 167 -11.00 -15.81 12.39
N GLY A 168 -10.44 -15.97 13.59
CA GLY A 168 -11.21 -16.07 14.83
C GLY A 168 -12.04 -14.81 15.11
N ILE A 169 -11.48 -13.62 14.89
CA ILE A 169 -12.20 -12.34 15.02
C ILE A 169 -13.32 -12.25 13.97
N GLY A 170 -13.04 -12.63 12.72
CA GLY A 170 -14.05 -12.71 11.65
C GLY A 170 -15.22 -13.62 12.02
N SER A 171 -14.92 -14.83 12.49
CA SER A 171 -15.92 -15.79 12.97
C SER A 171 -16.70 -15.22 14.15
N THR A 172 -16.03 -14.60 15.12
CA THR A 172 -16.68 -14.05 16.32
C THR A 172 -17.65 -12.93 15.98
N ILE A 173 -17.26 -12.00 15.11
CA ILE A 173 -18.14 -10.92 14.65
C ILE A 173 -19.35 -11.50 13.91
N THR A 174 -19.13 -12.50 13.06
CA THR A 174 -20.22 -13.17 12.32
C THR A 174 -21.17 -13.91 13.26
N TYR A 175 -20.63 -14.60 14.28
CA TYR A 175 -21.40 -15.27 15.31
C TYR A 175 -22.28 -14.30 16.10
N ILE A 176 -21.69 -13.20 16.58
CA ILE A 176 -22.41 -12.16 17.33
C ILE A 176 -23.47 -11.52 16.45
N ALA A 177 -23.15 -11.19 15.20
CA ALA A 177 -24.12 -10.63 14.25
C ALA A 177 -25.30 -11.58 14.02
N GLY A 178 -25.04 -12.87 13.81
CA GLY A 178 -26.07 -13.90 13.68
C GLY A 178 -26.93 -14.05 14.93
N PHE A 179 -26.32 -13.97 16.12
CA PHE A 179 -27.04 -14.01 17.40
C PHE A 179 -28.05 -12.86 17.55
N PHE A 180 -27.69 -11.66 17.06
CA PHE A 180 -28.59 -10.49 17.06
C PHE A 180 -29.47 -10.38 15.82
N ALA A 181 -29.48 -11.39 14.94
CA ALA A 181 -30.15 -11.35 13.63
C ALA A 181 -29.79 -10.09 12.80
N TRP A 182 -28.56 -9.59 12.97
CA TRP A 182 -28.10 -8.39 12.29
C TRP A 182 -27.42 -8.75 10.97
N GLU A 183 -28.05 -8.35 9.85
CA GLU A 183 -27.47 -8.45 8.51
C GLU A 183 -26.40 -7.38 8.31
N ILE A 184 -25.16 -7.69 8.70
CA ILE A 184 -24.02 -6.81 8.47
C ILE A 184 -23.62 -6.90 6.99
N ASN A 185 -23.71 -5.76 6.30
CA ASN A 185 -23.18 -5.62 4.94
C ASN A 185 -21.70 -6.02 4.89
N ARG A 186 -21.29 -6.80 3.88
CA ARG A 186 -19.90 -7.26 3.67
C ARG A 186 -18.80 -6.20 3.85
N PRO A 187 -18.91 -4.95 3.34
CA PRO A 187 -17.86 -3.95 3.57
C PRO A 187 -17.74 -3.55 5.04
N LEU A 188 -18.88 -3.40 5.73
CA LEU A 188 -18.92 -3.08 7.14
C LEU A 188 -18.33 -4.23 7.97
N GLN A 189 -18.62 -5.48 7.60
CA GLN A 189 -18.04 -6.67 8.20
C GLN A 189 -16.51 -6.66 8.08
N ILE A 190 -15.97 -6.43 6.88
CA ILE A 190 -14.51 -6.36 6.66
C ILE A 190 -13.90 -5.22 7.48
N GLY A 191 -14.52 -4.03 7.48
CA GLY A 191 -14.06 -2.89 8.27
C GLY A 191 -14.02 -3.18 9.76
N LEU A 192 -15.06 -3.80 10.31
CA LEU A 192 -15.12 -4.22 11.71
C LEU A 192 -14.06 -5.27 12.05
N VAL A 193 -13.86 -6.27 11.18
CA VAL A 193 -12.84 -7.31 11.37
C VAL A 193 -11.46 -6.70 11.41
N LEU A 194 -11.12 -5.83 10.46
CA LEU A 194 -9.80 -5.18 10.40
C LEU A 194 -9.58 -4.24 11.60
N THR A 195 -10.58 -3.44 11.96
CA THR A 195 -10.49 -2.52 13.10
C THR A 195 -10.31 -3.29 14.41
N THR A 196 -11.10 -4.35 14.61
CA THR A 196 -11.02 -5.21 15.79
C THR A 196 -9.68 -5.95 15.82
N PHE A 197 -9.22 -6.46 14.67
CA PHE A 197 -7.91 -7.09 14.55
C PHE A 197 -6.77 -6.14 14.96
N ILE A 198 -6.79 -4.88 14.50
CA ILE A 198 -5.79 -3.87 14.89
C ILE A 198 -5.85 -3.61 16.41
N LEU A 199 -7.05 -3.40 16.96
CA LEU A 199 -7.22 -3.14 18.39
C LEU A 199 -6.76 -4.31 19.25
N VAL A 200 -7.17 -5.54 18.91
CA VAL A 200 -6.74 -6.76 19.61
C VAL A 200 -5.24 -6.92 19.48
N ARG A 201 -4.64 -6.66 18.31
CA ARG A 201 -3.19 -6.73 18.13
C ARG A 201 -2.44 -5.71 18.99
N ILE A 202 -2.94 -4.49 19.10
CA ILE A 202 -2.39 -3.45 20.00
C ILE A 202 -2.49 -3.92 21.45
N LEU A 203 -3.64 -4.48 21.85
CA LEU A 203 -3.85 -5.00 23.20
C LEU A 203 -2.88 -6.17 23.50
N LEU A 204 -2.78 -7.14 22.59
CA LEU A 204 -1.90 -8.31 22.69
C LEU A 204 -0.42 -7.94 22.63
N SER A 205 -0.06 -6.81 22.01
CA SER A 205 1.33 -6.34 21.98
C SER A 205 1.88 -6.01 23.38
N LYS A 206 0.99 -5.69 24.34
CA LYS A 206 1.36 -5.45 25.74
C LYS A 206 1.54 -6.74 26.54
N ILE A 207 1.07 -7.88 26.04
CA ILE A 207 1.14 -9.17 26.73
C ILE A 207 2.44 -9.87 26.32
N ARG A 208 3.10 -10.51 27.29
CA ARG A 208 4.29 -11.32 27.02
C ARG A 208 3.90 -12.49 26.11
N LYS A 209 4.50 -12.53 24.92
CA LYS A 209 4.28 -13.57 23.90
C LYS A 209 4.94 -14.88 24.34
N THR A 210 4.22 -15.71 25.08
CA THR A 210 4.63 -17.06 25.44
C THR A 210 3.94 -18.08 24.54
N THR A 211 4.55 -19.25 24.35
CA THR A 211 3.94 -20.35 23.57
C THR A 211 2.56 -20.74 24.11
N THR A 212 2.36 -20.62 25.42
CA THR A 212 1.09 -20.88 26.10
C THR A 212 -0.01 -19.89 25.72
N SER A 213 0.29 -18.59 25.60
CA SER A 213 -0.72 -17.60 25.20
C SER A 213 -1.14 -17.79 23.75
N TYR A 214 -0.22 -18.18 22.87
CA TYR A 214 -0.56 -18.55 21.49
C TYR A 214 -1.46 -19.78 21.41
N ALA A 215 -1.20 -20.81 22.23
CA ALA A 215 -2.02 -22.02 22.25
C ALA A 215 -3.45 -21.74 22.74
N VAL A 216 -3.61 -21.01 23.83
CA VAL A 216 -4.94 -20.69 24.41
C VAL A 216 -5.76 -19.83 23.46
N ILE A 217 -5.18 -18.74 22.93
CA ILE A 217 -5.90 -17.83 22.02
C ILE A 217 -6.17 -18.53 20.69
N GLY A 218 -5.22 -19.30 20.17
CA GLY A 218 -5.40 -20.09 18.95
C GLY A 218 -6.53 -21.10 19.08
N PHE A 219 -6.58 -21.84 20.19
CA PHE A 219 -7.66 -22.78 20.48
C PHE A 219 -9.03 -22.09 20.53
N ALA A 220 -9.13 -20.95 21.24
CA ALA A 220 -10.37 -20.18 21.29
C ALA A 220 -10.82 -19.72 19.89
N CYS A 221 -9.89 -19.25 19.05
CA CYS A 221 -10.19 -18.84 17.68
C CYS A 221 -10.70 -20.00 16.81
N ILE A 222 -10.07 -21.18 16.92
CA ILE A 222 -10.50 -22.39 16.20
C ILE A 222 -11.87 -22.82 16.69
N TRP A 223 -12.09 -22.88 18.00
CA TRP A 223 -13.36 -23.27 18.60
C TRP A 223 -14.52 -22.38 18.12
N VAL A 224 -14.36 -21.06 18.19
CA VAL A 224 -15.39 -20.13 17.71
C VAL A 224 -15.61 -20.29 16.20
N SER A 225 -14.54 -20.47 15.42
CA SER A 225 -14.66 -20.63 13.96
C SER A 225 -15.37 -21.91 13.56
N LEU A 226 -15.16 -23.01 14.30
CA LEU A 226 -15.86 -24.27 14.07
C LEU A 226 -17.36 -24.17 14.39
N ASN A 227 -17.75 -23.39 15.41
CA ASN A 227 -19.16 -23.18 15.75
C ASN A 227 -19.91 -22.33 14.72
N VAL A 228 -19.20 -21.48 13.97
CA VAL A 228 -19.79 -20.64 12.90
C VAL A 228 -19.82 -21.37 11.56
N SER A 229 -18.88 -22.28 11.33
CA SER A 229 -18.81 -23.02 10.07
C SER A 229 -19.91 -24.07 9.99
N THR A 230 -20.57 -24.15 8.84
CA THR A 230 -21.58 -25.19 8.55
C THR A 230 -20.98 -26.58 8.43
N SER A 231 -19.66 -26.69 8.19
CA SER A 231 -18.93 -27.96 8.13
C SER A 231 -17.46 -27.82 8.51
N ILE A 232 -16.90 -28.87 9.11
CA ILE A 232 -15.47 -28.94 9.45
C ILE A 232 -14.63 -28.92 8.17
N SER A 233 -15.04 -29.66 7.13
CA SER A 233 -14.36 -29.70 5.84
C SER A 233 -14.34 -28.32 5.16
N GLY A 234 -15.46 -27.60 5.18
CA GLY A 234 -15.54 -26.24 4.65
C GLY A 234 -14.63 -25.26 5.38
N PHE A 235 -14.54 -25.38 6.72
CA PHE A 235 -13.60 -24.59 7.52
C PHE A 235 -12.14 -24.90 7.17
N VAL A 236 -11.75 -26.18 7.14
CA VAL A 236 -10.38 -26.60 6.82
C VAL A 236 -9.98 -26.16 5.41
N TYR A 237 -10.87 -26.33 4.42
CA TYR A 237 -10.63 -25.88 3.06
C TYR A 237 -10.45 -24.35 2.99
N SER A 238 -11.37 -23.59 3.58
CA SER A 238 -11.30 -22.12 3.58
C SER A 238 -10.02 -21.64 4.29
N PHE A 239 -9.70 -22.25 5.44
CA PHE A 239 -8.50 -21.95 6.19
C PHE A 239 -7.24 -22.26 5.38
N ALA A 240 -7.16 -23.41 4.71
CA ALA A 240 -6.05 -23.79 3.86
C ALA A 240 -5.88 -22.83 2.67
N VAL A 241 -6.98 -22.40 2.04
CA VAL A 241 -6.96 -21.40 0.96
C VAL A 241 -6.45 -20.05 1.48
N PHE A 242 -6.99 -19.56 2.60
CA PHE A 242 -6.52 -18.31 3.22
C PHE A 242 -5.06 -18.38 3.65
N LEU A 243 -4.63 -19.51 4.21
CA LEU A 243 -3.25 -19.76 4.59
C LEU A 243 -2.34 -19.76 3.36
N GLY A 244 -2.77 -20.41 2.27
CA GLY A 244 -2.06 -20.44 0.99
C GLY A 244 -1.92 -19.04 0.38
N ILE A 245 -3.01 -18.26 0.33
CA ILE A 245 -3.00 -16.87 -0.14
C ILE A 245 -2.10 -16.00 0.75
N TYR A 246 -2.22 -16.15 2.07
CA TYR A 246 -1.42 -15.41 3.04
C TYR A 246 0.07 -15.72 2.87
N PHE A 247 0.45 -16.99 2.76
CA PHE A 247 1.84 -17.36 2.50
C PHE A 247 2.31 -16.92 1.12
N PHE A 248 1.47 -17.01 0.09
CA PHE A 248 1.82 -16.53 -1.25
C PHE A 248 2.11 -15.03 -1.24
N ILE A 249 1.20 -14.22 -0.69
CA ILE A 249 1.38 -12.76 -0.59
C ILE A 249 2.54 -12.42 0.36
N PHE A 250 2.62 -13.07 1.51
CA PHE A 250 3.60 -12.70 2.54
C PHE A 250 5.01 -13.23 2.27
N ILE A 251 5.17 -14.46 1.79
CA ILE A 251 6.49 -15.01 1.47
C ILE A 251 6.90 -14.50 0.10
N ILE A 252 6.10 -14.73 -0.93
CA ILE A 252 6.53 -14.42 -2.30
C ILE A 252 6.45 -12.92 -2.52
N ALA A 253 5.30 -12.27 -2.36
CA ALA A 253 5.22 -10.84 -2.67
C ALA A 253 6.10 -10.00 -1.74
N LYS A 254 6.06 -10.20 -0.42
CA LYS A 254 6.92 -9.41 0.48
C LYS A 254 8.40 -9.69 0.27
N GLN A 255 8.87 -10.95 0.24
CA GLN A 255 10.32 -11.21 0.19
C GLN A 255 10.89 -10.97 -1.20
N LEU A 256 10.14 -11.28 -2.26
CA LEU A 256 10.57 -11.02 -3.63
C LEU A 256 10.57 -9.51 -3.91
N VAL A 257 9.56 -8.76 -3.45
CA VAL A 257 9.54 -7.30 -3.59
C VAL A 257 10.60 -6.65 -2.71
N LEU A 258 10.70 -6.93 -1.41
CA LEU A 258 11.74 -6.30 -0.55
C LEU A 258 13.16 -6.72 -0.96
N GLY A 259 13.36 -8.01 -1.23
CA GLY A 259 14.67 -8.57 -1.57
C GLY A 259 15.18 -8.08 -2.92
N LEU A 260 14.29 -7.91 -3.90
CA LEU A 260 14.67 -7.39 -5.21
C LEU A 260 14.58 -5.85 -5.31
N ALA A 261 13.79 -5.19 -4.45
CA ALA A 261 13.86 -3.73 -4.29
C ALA A 261 15.26 -3.29 -3.85
N MET A 262 15.97 -4.08 -3.05
CA MET A 262 17.38 -3.83 -2.75
C MET A 262 18.29 -3.83 -3.99
N LEU A 263 17.93 -4.53 -5.07
CA LEU A 263 18.69 -4.52 -6.33
C LEU A 263 18.44 -3.27 -7.18
N LEU A 264 17.43 -2.48 -6.82
CA LEU A 264 17.06 -1.24 -7.50
C LEU A 264 17.70 -0.02 -6.82
N VAL A 265 18.12 -0.17 -5.57
CA VAL A 265 18.81 0.84 -4.77
C VAL A 265 20.20 1.12 -5.34
N LYS A 266 20.57 2.39 -5.39
CA LYS A 266 21.90 2.85 -5.83
C LYS A 266 22.65 3.46 -4.65
N ASP A 267 23.94 3.18 -4.56
CA ASP A 267 24.84 3.89 -3.66
C ASP A 267 25.17 5.26 -4.28
N VAL A 268 24.83 6.33 -3.57
CA VAL A 268 25.07 7.72 -3.98
C VAL A 268 25.94 8.38 -2.92
N ASP A 269 26.98 9.08 -3.37
CA ASP A 269 27.84 9.86 -2.48
C ASP A 269 27.03 10.99 -1.81
N ILE A 270 27.20 11.19 -0.51
CA ILE A 270 26.46 12.21 0.26
C ILE A 270 26.71 13.63 -0.32
N ALA A 271 27.89 13.86 -0.89
CA ALA A 271 28.22 15.10 -1.59
C ALA A 271 27.32 15.38 -2.81
N ASN A 272 26.82 14.32 -3.47
CA ASN A 272 26.03 14.38 -4.69
C ASN A 272 24.51 14.25 -4.44
N LEU A 273 24.08 14.32 -3.18
CA LEU A 273 22.65 14.24 -2.85
C LEU A 273 21.88 15.44 -3.39
N GLN A 274 20.75 15.14 -4.03
CA GLN A 274 19.83 16.15 -4.54
C GLN A 274 18.55 16.18 -3.70
N ILE A 275 17.93 17.35 -3.64
CA ILE A 275 16.66 17.56 -2.95
C ILE A 275 15.59 16.66 -3.60
N GLY A 276 14.90 15.87 -2.78
CA GLY A 276 13.84 14.96 -3.23
C GLY A 276 14.26 13.51 -3.42
N MET A 277 15.56 13.18 -3.37
CA MET A 277 16.01 11.78 -3.38
C MET A 277 15.45 11.02 -2.17
N ILE A 278 14.95 9.80 -2.38
CA ILE A 278 14.36 8.97 -1.30
C ILE A 278 15.43 8.04 -0.73
N PRO A 279 15.82 8.16 0.55
CA PRO A 279 16.78 7.26 1.16
C PRO A 279 16.17 5.87 1.33
N ALA A 280 16.95 4.82 1.08
CA ALA A 280 16.52 3.43 1.24
C ALA A 280 16.77 2.90 2.66
N GLU A 281 17.60 3.59 3.44
CA GLU A 281 18.04 3.21 4.77
C GLU A 281 17.74 4.35 5.76
N GLN A 282 17.48 3.97 7.00
CA GLN A 282 17.33 4.90 8.12
C GLN A 282 18.69 5.11 8.78
N ILE A 283 19.02 6.35 9.11
CA ILE A 283 20.23 6.69 9.86
C ILE A 283 19.81 7.08 11.27
N VAL A 284 20.24 6.28 12.24
CA VAL A 284 19.93 6.48 13.66
C VAL A 284 21.19 6.86 14.41
N GLU A 285 21.10 7.94 15.17
CA GLU A 285 22.12 8.35 16.13
C GLU A 285 22.03 7.45 17.38
N ARG A 286 23.14 6.81 17.74
CA ARG A 286 23.26 6.06 18.99
C ARG A 286 24.45 6.54 19.80
N LYS A 287 24.22 6.62 21.11
CA LYS A 287 25.27 6.86 22.10
C LYS A 287 25.86 5.52 22.52
N HIS A 288 27.18 5.41 22.47
CA HIS A 288 27.93 4.32 23.07
C HIS A 288 27.78 4.37 24.60
N LYS A 289 28.10 3.26 25.28
CA LYS A 289 28.15 3.23 26.75
C LYS A 289 29.18 4.19 27.33
N ASP A 290 30.17 4.57 26.51
CA ASP A 290 31.25 5.50 26.86
C ASP A 290 30.93 6.97 26.52
N GLY A 291 29.71 7.25 26.05
CA GLY A 291 29.25 8.61 25.72
C GLY A 291 29.59 9.11 24.32
N SER A 292 30.40 8.38 23.54
CA SER A 292 30.65 8.70 22.12
C SER A 292 29.41 8.47 21.26
N ILE A 293 29.21 9.30 20.24
CA ILE A 293 28.08 9.22 19.31
C ILE A 293 28.54 8.47 18.06
N TYR A 294 27.77 7.47 17.61
CA TYR A 294 27.97 6.81 16.33
C TYR A 294 26.65 6.72 15.56
N TYR A 295 26.76 6.57 14.24
CA TYR A 295 25.61 6.52 13.33
C TYR A 295 25.47 5.12 12.75
N GLU A 296 24.30 4.53 12.98
CA GLU A 296 23.96 3.19 12.50
C GLU A 296 23.02 3.29 11.30
N LYS A 297 23.41 2.66 10.18
CA LYS A 297 22.52 2.48 9.03
C LYS A 297 21.63 1.26 9.25
N ARG A 298 20.32 1.47 9.26
CA ARG A 298 19.33 0.39 9.38
C ARG A 298 18.46 0.31 8.14
N GLN A 299 18.23 -0.91 7.67
CA GLN A 299 17.12 -1.14 6.75
C GLN A 299 15.81 -0.99 7.52
N VAL A 300 14.87 -0.25 6.96
CA VAL A 300 13.57 -0.05 7.58
C VAL A 300 12.76 -1.32 7.49
N THR A 301 12.83 -2.13 8.54
CA THR A 301 11.78 -3.08 8.87
C THR A 301 10.61 -2.29 9.45
N PHE A 302 9.46 -2.35 8.78
CA PHE A 302 8.16 -1.71 9.13
C PHE A 302 7.63 -1.94 10.57
N SER A 303 8.40 -2.55 11.48
CA SER A 303 7.92 -2.99 12.79
C SER A 303 8.96 -3.09 13.92
N SER A 304 10.17 -2.55 13.77
CA SER A 304 11.12 -2.52 14.90
C SER A 304 10.95 -1.22 15.71
N GLY A 305 10.66 -1.35 17.00
CA GLY A 305 10.46 -0.23 17.93
C GLY A 305 11.55 0.84 17.82
N ILE A 306 11.10 2.07 17.61
CA ILE A 306 11.93 3.26 17.42
C ILE A 306 12.65 3.56 18.75
N THR A 307 13.96 3.33 18.79
CA THR A 307 14.82 3.69 19.92
C THR A 307 16.09 4.37 19.39
N GLY A 308 16.12 5.70 19.47
CA GLY A 308 17.23 6.57 19.04
C GLY A 308 16.74 7.86 18.38
N ASN A 309 17.61 8.88 18.30
CA ASN A 309 17.35 10.08 17.50
C ASN A 309 17.51 9.72 16.03
N ILE A 310 16.46 9.92 15.23
CA ILE A 310 16.47 9.57 13.81
C ILE A 310 16.85 10.82 13.02
N ILE A 311 17.94 10.74 12.24
CA ILE A 311 18.42 11.85 11.40
C ILE A 311 17.87 11.73 9.99
N VAL A 312 17.79 10.51 9.46
CA VAL A 312 17.23 10.24 8.14
C VAL A 312 16.25 9.08 8.23
N THR A 313 15.05 9.28 7.67
CA THR A 313 14.03 8.24 7.50
C THR A 313 13.66 8.13 6.02
N PRO A 314 13.44 6.92 5.47
CA PRO A 314 12.77 6.76 4.19
C PRO A 314 11.37 7.38 4.26
N SER A 315 11.22 8.54 3.63
CA SER A 315 9.94 9.23 3.48
C SER A 315 9.65 9.40 1.99
N ALA A 316 8.39 9.22 1.60
CA ALA A 316 7.91 9.47 0.24
C ALA A 316 8.10 10.94 -0.22
N THR A 317 8.36 11.86 0.71
CA THR A 317 8.69 13.27 0.40
C THR A 317 10.13 13.47 -0.08
N GLY A 318 11.01 12.49 0.13
CA GLY A 318 12.45 12.59 -0.14
C GLY A 318 13.21 13.48 0.86
N LEU A 319 14.51 13.64 0.61
CA LEU A 319 15.42 14.44 1.43
C LEU A 319 15.18 15.95 1.25
N SER A 320 15.12 16.66 2.39
CA SER A 320 15.06 18.12 2.42
C SER A 320 16.45 18.74 2.27
N LYS A 321 16.52 20.03 1.90
CA LYS A 321 17.79 20.78 1.84
C LYS A 321 18.49 20.85 3.19
N GLU A 322 17.71 20.98 4.27
CA GLU A 322 18.21 21.02 5.65
C GLU A 322 18.87 19.68 6.02
N THR A 323 18.18 18.57 5.74
CA THR A 323 18.69 17.22 5.98
C THR A 323 19.95 16.92 5.16
N ILE A 324 20.01 17.37 3.90
CA ILE A 324 21.21 17.21 3.07
C ILE A 324 22.38 17.99 3.66
N THR A 325 22.14 19.22 4.12
CA THR A 325 23.18 20.07 4.73
C THR A 325 23.68 19.45 6.05
N GLU A 326 22.77 18.88 6.84
CA GLU A 326 23.11 18.16 8.07
C GLU A 326 23.95 16.91 7.77
N LEU A 327 23.56 16.10 6.77
CA LEU A 327 24.34 14.93 6.34
C LEU A 327 25.72 15.30 5.82
N GLN A 328 25.84 16.39 5.06
CA GLN A 328 27.13 16.88 4.56
C GLN A 328 28.04 17.32 5.72
N LYS A 329 27.51 18.03 6.72
CA LYS A 329 28.27 18.38 7.94
C LYS A 329 28.72 17.15 8.71
N LEU A 330 27.89 16.11 8.81
CA LEU A 330 28.25 14.87 9.48
C LEU A 330 29.35 14.11 8.72
N VAL A 331 29.36 14.16 7.39
CA VAL A 331 30.47 13.63 6.57
C VAL A 331 31.77 14.40 6.84
N GLU A 332 31.73 15.73 6.92
CA GLU A 332 32.89 16.55 7.27
C GLU A 332 33.44 16.20 8.67
N GLN A 333 32.57 15.79 9.59
CA GLN A 333 32.94 15.32 10.93
C GLN A 333 33.44 13.87 10.96
N GLY A 334 33.52 13.20 9.80
CA GLY A 334 34.02 11.83 9.69
C GLY A 334 33.00 10.74 10.06
N ALA A 335 31.74 11.11 10.34
CA ALA A 335 30.70 10.22 10.86
C ALA A 335 30.36 9.02 9.97
N PHE A 336 30.61 9.11 8.66
CA PHE A 336 30.25 8.10 7.65
C PHE A 336 31.45 7.47 6.94
N THR A 337 32.66 7.69 7.44
CA THR A 337 33.90 7.17 6.84
C THR A 337 33.90 5.64 6.72
N GLU A 338 33.37 4.93 7.71
CA GLU A 338 33.20 3.46 7.68
C GLU A 338 32.30 2.96 6.54
N TYR A 339 31.45 3.82 6.01
CA TYR A 339 30.53 3.51 4.93
C TYR A 339 30.93 4.19 3.60
N GLY A 340 32.17 4.68 3.50
CA GLY A 340 32.69 5.35 2.32
C GLY A 340 31.94 6.65 1.97
N ASN A 341 31.32 7.32 2.95
CA ASN A 341 30.51 8.53 2.76
C ASN A 341 29.34 8.40 1.76
N GLN A 342 28.89 7.17 1.49
CA GLN A 342 27.78 6.90 0.58
C GLN A 342 26.49 6.65 1.36
N ILE A 343 25.36 6.91 0.74
CA ILE A 343 24.04 6.52 1.23
C ILE A 343 23.27 5.83 0.11
N LYS A 344 22.46 4.84 0.50
CA LYS A 344 21.61 4.11 -0.42
C LYS A 344 20.35 4.90 -0.73
N ILE A 345 20.13 5.19 -2.02
CA ILE A 345 18.96 5.93 -2.52
C ILE A 345 18.08 4.98 -3.34
N GLN A 346 16.76 5.02 -3.08
CA GLN A 346 15.76 4.34 -3.88
C GLN A 346 15.62 5.06 -5.23
N PRO A 347 15.43 4.33 -6.35
CA PRO A 347 15.16 4.97 -7.62
C PRO A 347 13.78 5.62 -7.59
N ASP A 348 13.70 6.85 -8.08
CA ASP A 348 12.43 7.55 -8.21
C ASP A 348 11.55 6.83 -9.24
N ILE A 349 10.36 6.40 -8.81
CA ILE A 349 9.35 5.81 -9.70
C ILE A 349 8.37 6.93 -10.06
N CYS A 350 8.33 7.28 -11.34
CA CYS A 350 7.30 8.20 -11.84
C CYS A 350 5.94 7.49 -11.77
N PHE A 351 5.10 7.90 -10.83
CA PHE A 351 3.84 7.22 -10.53
C PHE A 351 2.66 7.78 -11.35
N ALA A 352 2.76 9.01 -11.88
CA ALA A 352 1.70 9.59 -12.71
C ALA A 352 1.40 8.78 -14.00
N PRO A 353 2.40 8.21 -14.71
CA PRO A 353 2.15 7.27 -15.82
C PRO A 353 1.35 6.05 -15.40
N VAL A 354 1.65 5.49 -14.22
CA VAL A 354 0.93 4.32 -13.67
C VAL A 354 -0.52 4.67 -13.37
N ILE A 355 -0.75 5.82 -12.74
CA ILE A 355 -2.11 6.35 -12.49
C ILE A 355 -2.86 6.52 -13.81
N THR A 356 -2.22 7.06 -14.83
CA THR A 356 -2.83 7.30 -16.15
C THR A 356 -3.22 6.00 -16.84
N VAL A 357 -2.38 4.95 -16.77
CA VAL A 357 -2.74 3.61 -17.24
C VAL A 357 -3.97 3.09 -16.48
N GLY A 358 -4.02 3.27 -15.16
CA GLY A 358 -5.20 2.89 -14.37
C GLY A 358 -6.48 3.64 -14.77
N VAL A 359 -6.37 4.93 -15.10
CA VAL A 359 -7.51 5.73 -15.63
C VAL A 359 -7.97 5.19 -16.98
N LEU A 360 -7.03 4.93 -17.91
CA LEU A 360 -7.35 4.36 -19.22
C LEU A 360 -8.04 3.00 -19.09
N LEU A 361 -7.52 2.11 -18.25
CA LEU A 361 -8.16 0.82 -17.96
C LEU A 361 -9.56 1.00 -17.37
N THR A 362 -9.75 1.98 -16.47
CA THR A 362 -11.06 2.26 -15.88
C THR A 362 -12.07 2.74 -16.93
N VAL A 363 -11.64 3.63 -17.84
CA VAL A 363 -12.50 4.16 -18.91
C VAL A 363 -12.84 3.08 -19.94
N LEU A 364 -11.85 2.29 -20.37
CA LEU A 364 -12.02 1.25 -21.38
C LEU A 364 -12.85 0.06 -20.85
N CYS A 365 -12.59 -0.36 -19.60
CA CYS A 365 -13.26 -1.51 -19.02
C CYS A 365 -14.57 -1.20 -18.32
N GLN A 366 -14.88 0.09 -18.10
CA GLN A 366 -16.08 0.54 -17.35
C GLN A 366 -16.20 -0.19 -15.99
N GLY A 367 -15.06 -0.40 -15.33
CA GLY A 367 -14.95 -1.23 -14.15
C GLY A 367 -13.55 -1.78 -13.90
N PRO A 368 -13.42 -2.75 -12.97
CA PRO A 368 -12.15 -3.42 -12.73
C PRO A 368 -11.71 -4.24 -13.95
N PHE A 369 -10.51 -3.96 -14.47
CA PHE A 369 -10.07 -4.55 -15.74
C PHE A 369 -10.00 -6.08 -15.70
N TYR A 370 -9.69 -6.66 -14.53
CA TYR A 370 -9.54 -8.11 -14.38
C TYR A 370 -10.87 -8.86 -14.60
N LEU A 371 -12.03 -8.21 -14.39
CA LEU A 371 -13.32 -8.83 -14.65
C LEU A 371 -13.55 -9.03 -16.16
N GLN A 372 -13.18 -8.04 -16.99
CA GLN A 372 -13.23 -8.20 -18.44
C GLN A 372 -12.21 -9.23 -18.92
N PHE A 373 -11.03 -9.28 -18.30
CA PHE A 373 -10.04 -10.29 -18.63
C PHE A 373 -10.55 -11.70 -18.35
N ILE A 374 -11.22 -11.92 -17.21
CA ILE A 374 -11.83 -13.22 -16.89
C ILE A 374 -12.93 -13.58 -17.90
N GLN A 375 -13.72 -12.63 -18.39
CA GLN A 375 -14.78 -12.91 -19.39
C GLN A 375 -14.25 -13.35 -20.75
N LEU A 376 -12.97 -13.10 -21.06
CA LEU A 376 -12.34 -13.52 -22.31
C LEU A 376 -11.84 -14.98 -22.27
N PHE A 377 -11.82 -15.61 -21.09
CA PHE A 377 -11.45 -17.02 -20.87
C PHE A 377 -12.67 -17.81 -20.39
#